data_AF-A0A4U9U9I9-F1
#
_entry.id   AF-A0A4U9U9I9-F1
#
_cell.length_a   1.000
_cell.length_b   1.000
_cell.length_c   1.000
_cell.angle_alpha   90.00
_cell.angle_beta   90.00
_cell.angle_gamma   90.00
#
_symmetry.space_group_name_H-M   'P 1'
#
loop_
_entity.id
_entity.type
_entity.pdbx_description
1 polymer ?
#
loop_
_entity_poly.entity_id
_entity_poly.type
_entity_poly.pdbx_seq_one_letter_code
_entity_poly.pdbx_strand_id
1 'polypeptide(L)'
;MGYDISYHPISEQQINAWYFEAIEHPEKVEELAVANNLEEFYKTKYQDTINAGRETDQSDYFDKTHGFFIAVVQGFFETYFYIRGAALSFSGNKQLDVYYKKWEQFVPQHMLTGKVRNRLIENYCSGVFIPAEQVAQLLVDYDGRPSVRSELDHIFSEGRIAIFLKALHYAKERGLGLLEATEVVEPQPLDLNESKSYSNLSNCDQEGPLLYQQMAFIQIGDIEQRNNTSGPDILQNVKIEKVQVQPAHMTTTGSTETRKYKGKGFWKRLFG
;
A
#
# COMPACT_ATOMS: atom_id res chain seq x y z
N MET A 1 5.63 9.33 -13.47
CA MET A 1 5.75 7.95 -12.95
C MET A 1 4.73 7.79 -11.84
N GLY A 2 3.96 6.69 -11.87
CA GLY A 2 2.91 6.42 -10.88
C GLY A 2 3.48 5.94 -9.55
N TYR A 3 2.64 5.94 -8.51
CA TYR A 3 2.91 5.27 -7.24
C TYR A 3 2.67 3.77 -7.36
N ASP A 4 3.38 2.98 -6.57
CA ASP A 4 3.11 1.56 -6.41
C ASP A 4 2.07 1.42 -5.29
N ILE A 5 0.80 1.18 -5.62
CA ILE A 5 -0.27 1.10 -4.61
C ILE A 5 -0.55 -0.36 -4.29
N SER A 6 -0.82 -0.65 -3.03
CA SER A 6 -1.28 -1.95 -2.57
C SER A 6 -2.52 -1.82 -1.68
N TYR A 7 -3.39 -2.81 -1.75
CA TYR A 7 -4.59 -2.94 -0.93
C TYR A 7 -4.49 -4.21 -0.10
N HIS A 8 -4.62 -4.05 1.22
CA HIS A 8 -4.35 -5.04 2.24
C HIS A 8 -5.64 -5.38 2.98
N PRO A 9 -6.29 -6.53 2.68
CA PRO A 9 -7.43 -7.01 3.44
C PRO A 9 -7.05 -7.27 4.90
N ILE A 10 -7.64 -6.51 5.82
CA ILE A 10 -7.37 -6.63 7.26
C ILE A 10 -8.53 -6.08 8.10
N SER A 11 -8.87 -6.75 9.19
CA SER A 11 -9.87 -6.28 10.16
C SER A 11 -9.25 -5.43 11.27
N GLU A 12 -10.06 -4.64 11.98
CA GLU A 12 -9.60 -3.90 13.16
C GLU A 12 -9.04 -4.83 14.25
N GLN A 13 -9.63 -6.01 14.41
CA GLN A 13 -9.15 -7.04 15.34
C GLN A 13 -7.78 -7.56 14.94
N GLN A 14 -7.54 -7.80 13.64
CA GLN A 14 -6.24 -8.20 13.12
C GLN A 14 -5.21 -7.07 13.24
N ILE A 15 -5.59 -5.82 12.97
CA ILE A 15 -4.71 -4.65 13.20
C ILE A 15 -4.25 -4.61 14.67
N ASN A 16 -5.17 -4.83 15.61
CA ASN A 16 -4.81 -4.89 17.02
C ASN A 16 -3.91 -6.10 17.33
N ALA A 17 -4.35 -7.31 16.98
CA ALA A 17 -3.65 -8.54 17.34
C ALA A 17 -2.28 -8.69 16.66
N TRP A 18 -2.19 -8.38 15.37
CA TRP A 18 -0.96 -8.55 14.58
C TRP A 18 -0.02 -7.36 14.64
N TYR A 19 -0.46 -6.20 15.11
CA TYR A 19 0.41 -5.02 15.17
C TYR A 19 0.49 -4.42 16.56
N PHE A 20 -0.58 -3.79 17.06
CA PHE A 20 -0.49 -3.03 18.31
C PHE A 20 -0.19 -3.90 19.54
N GLU A 21 -0.78 -5.08 19.64
CA GLU A 21 -0.45 -6.01 20.72
C GLU A 21 1.00 -6.49 20.62
N ALA A 22 1.54 -6.72 19.41
CA ALA A 22 2.94 -7.11 19.22
C ALA A 22 3.92 -5.96 19.53
N ILE A 23 3.50 -4.70 19.36
CA ILE A 23 4.26 -3.51 19.78
C ILE A 23 4.42 -3.47 21.31
N GLU A 24 3.33 -3.74 22.05
CA GLU A 24 3.32 -3.75 23.52
C GLU A 24 3.97 -5.00 24.10
N HIS A 25 3.79 -6.13 23.42
CA HIS A 25 4.20 -7.47 23.82
C HIS A 25 5.02 -8.14 22.71
N PRO A 26 6.33 -7.82 22.57
CA PRO A 26 7.18 -8.35 21.50
C PRO A 26 7.21 -9.88 21.42
N GLU A 27 6.99 -10.58 22.54
CA GLU A 27 6.88 -12.04 22.59
C GLU A 27 5.76 -12.60 21.69
N LYS A 28 4.70 -11.82 21.42
CA LYS A 28 3.61 -12.22 20.52
C LYS A 28 4.04 -12.39 19.08
N VAL A 29 5.16 -11.79 18.67
CA VAL A 29 5.70 -11.96 17.31
C VAL A 29 5.99 -13.43 17.04
N GLU A 30 6.61 -14.13 17.99
CA GLU A 30 6.89 -15.57 17.89
C GLU A 30 5.58 -16.38 17.83
N GLU A 31 4.66 -16.10 18.76
CA GLU A 31 3.39 -16.82 18.86
C GLU A 31 2.58 -16.71 17.56
N LEU A 32 2.48 -15.50 17.01
CA LEU A 32 1.78 -15.23 15.75
C LEU A 32 2.50 -15.84 14.55
N ALA A 33 3.84 -15.79 14.52
CA ALA A 33 4.60 -16.39 13.44
C ALA A 33 4.40 -17.92 13.39
N VAL A 34 4.45 -18.59 14.55
CA VAL A 34 4.21 -20.04 14.65
C VAL A 34 2.76 -20.37 14.29
N ALA A 35 1.79 -19.64 14.83
CA ALA A 35 0.37 -19.89 14.59
C ALA A 35 -0.04 -19.76 13.11
N ASN A 36 0.68 -18.92 12.35
CA ASN A 36 0.41 -18.68 10.94
C ASN A 36 1.46 -19.31 10.00
N ASN A 37 2.34 -20.18 10.52
CA ASN A 37 3.39 -20.86 9.76
C ASN A 37 4.30 -19.92 8.94
N LEU A 38 4.65 -18.77 9.51
CA LEU A 38 5.59 -17.85 8.86
C LEU A 38 6.97 -18.49 8.77
N GLU A 39 7.59 -18.44 7.59
CA GLU A 39 8.98 -18.82 7.41
C GLU A 39 9.90 -17.94 8.25
N GLU A 40 11.02 -18.48 8.74
CA GLU A 40 11.95 -17.79 9.65
C GLU A 40 12.45 -16.45 9.08
N PHE A 41 12.61 -16.37 7.76
CA PHE A 41 12.94 -15.13 7.07
C PHE A 41 11.86 -14.04 7.26
N TYR A 42 10.58 -14.37 7.06
CA TYR A 42 9.47 -13.43 7.21
C TYR A 42 9.16 -13.12 8.67
N LYS A 43 9.35 -14.08 9.57
CA LYS A 43 9.30 -13.84 11.01
C LYS A 43 10.33 -12.80 11.45
N THR A 44 11.57 -12.89 10.96
CA THR A 44 12.61 -11.89 11.24
C THR A 44 12.19 -10.50 10.74
N LYS A 45 11.65 -10.40 9.52
CA LYS A 45 11.14 -9.13 8.97
C LYS A 45 9.94 -8.59 9.74
N TYR A 46 9.05 -9.46 10.20
CA TYR A 46 7.93 -9.08 11.05
C TYR A 46 8.43 -8.49 12.37
N GLN A 47 9.40 -9.15 13.04
CA GLN A 47 10.03 -8.64 14.25
C GLN A 47 10.70 -7.27 14.03
N ASP A 48 11.42 -7.10 12.92
CA ASP A 48 12.04 -5.81 12.56
C ASP A 48 11.01 -4.70 12.32
N THR A 49 9.87 -5.04 11.71
CA THR A 49 8.76 -4.11 11.49
C THR A 49 8.11 -3.68 12.81
N ILE A 50 7.93 -4.60 13.75
CA ILE A 50 7.45 -4.29 15.11
C ILE A 50 8.47 -3.43 15.87
N ASN A 51 9.77 -3.73 15.78
CA ASN A 51 10.80 -2.90 16.41
C ASN A 51 10.80 -1.48 15.86
N ALA A 52 10.63 -1.28 14.56
CA ALA A 52 10.50 0.04 13.96
C ALA A 52 9.24 0.78 14.42
N GLY A 53 8.13 0.06 14.60
CA GLY A 53 6.92 0.63 15.21
C GLY A 53 7.19 1.15 16.63
N ARG A 54 7.94 0.39 17.46
CA ARG A 54 8.31 0.80 18.82
C ARG A 54 9.26 2.01 18.86
N GLU A 55 9.99 2.26 17.79
CA GLU A 55 10.87 3.43 17.61
C GLU A 55 10.14 4.66 17.05
N THR A 56 8.85 4.57 16.76
CA THR A 56 8.05 5.69 16.21
C THR A 56 7.95 6.83 17.21
N ASP A 57 8.23 8.06 16.76
CA ASP A 57 8.15 9.26 17.58
C ASP A 57 6.80 9.96 17.44
N GLN A 58 6.36 10.67 18.48
CA GLN A 58 5.08 11.39 18.46
C GLN A 58 5.02 12.50 17.40
N SER A 59 6.17 12.99 16.93
CA SER A 59 6.28 13.98 15.85
C SER A 59 6.24 13.38 14.44
N ASP A 60 6.30 12.05 14.31
CA ASP A 60 6.17 11.35 13.04
C ASP A 60 4.72 11.34 12.53
N TYR A 61 4.56 11.14 11.22
CA TYR A 61 3.26 10.88 10.63
C TYR A 61 2.85 9.44 10.90
N PHE A 62 1.71 9.23 11.56
CA PHE A 62 1.15 7.90 11.81
C PHE A 62 1.06 7.10 10.51
N ASP A 63 0.62 7.75 9.44
CA ASP A 63 0.42 7.13 8.13
C ASP A 63 1.72 6.58 7.53
N LYS A 64 2.88 7.15 7.89
CA LYS A 64 4.22 6.74 7.43
C LYS A 64 4.94 5.78 8.36
N THR A 65 4.41 5.61 9.57
CA THR A 65 4.95 4.69 10.57
C THR A 65 3.93 3.60 10.82
N HIS A 66 3.16 3.69 11.90
CA HIS A 66 2.19 2.66 12.29
C HIS A 66 1.27 2.23 11.15
N GLY A 67 0.65 3.17 10.43
CA GLY A 67 -0.26 2.83 9.34
C GLY A 67 0.44 2.08 8.19
N PHE A 68 1.64 2.51 7.78
CA PHE A 68 2.43 1.80 6.76
C PHE A 68 2.91 0.43 7.26
N PHE A 69 3.37 0.36 8.52
CA PHE A 69 3.83 -0.89 9.13
C PHE A 69 2.69 -1.90 9.27
N ILE A 70 1.46 -1.47 9.56
CA ILE A 70 0.28 -2.34 9.55
C ILE A 70 0.09 -3.00 8.18
N ALA A 71 0.22 -2.25 7.08
CA ALA A 71 0.12 -2.80 5.74
C ALA A 71 1.24 -3.81 5.43
N VAL A 72 2.49 -3.49 5.81
CA VAL A 72 3.63 -4.42 5.68
C VAL A 72 3.39 -5.70 6.48
N VAL A 73 2.92 -5.57 7.73
CA VAL A 73 2.62 -6.70 8.60
C VAL A 73 1.52 -7.57 8.02
N GLN A 74 0.41 -6.98 7.56
CA GLN A 74 -0.68 -7.71 6.91
C GLN A 74 -0.16 -8.61 5.80
N GLY A 75 0.71 -8.08 4.94
CA GLY A 75 1.21 -8.83 3.79
C GLY A 75 2.12 -10.01 4.17
N PHE A 76 2.65 -10.09 5.40
CA PHE A 76 3.41 -11.28 5.84
C PHE A 76 2.48 -12.47 6.06
N PHE A 77 1.25 -12.19 6.50
CA PHE A 77 0.27 -13.20 6.88
C PHE A 77 -0.66 -13.60 5.74
N GLU A 78 -1.12 -12.63 4.94
CA GLU A 78 -2.25 -12.84 4.03
C GLU A 78 -2.07 -12.16 2.68
N THR A 79 -2.91 -12.57 1.72
CA THR A 79 -2.92 -12.01 0.37
C THR A 79 -3.16 -10.50 0.38
N TYR A 80 -2.47 -9.78 -0.50
CA TYR A 80 -2.71 -8.36 -0.79
C TYR A 80 -2.63 -8.08 -2.30
N PHE A 81 -3.17 -6.94 -2.72
CA PHE A 81 -3.43 -6.65 -4.14
C PHE A 81 -2.70 -5.41 -4.59
N TYR A 82 -1.89 -5.54 -5.65
CA TYR A 82 -1.13 -4.43 -6.21
C TYR A 82 -1.88 -3.72 -7.35
N ILE A 83 -1.82 -2.39 -7.37
CA ILE A 83 -2.36 -1.55 -8.43
C ILE A 83 -1.38 -0.42 -8.74
N ARG A 84 -0.88 -0.35 -9.98
CA ARG A 84 0.01 0.73 -10.42
C ARG A 84 -0.78 2.04 -10.60
N GLY A 85 -0.45 3.07 -9.84
CA GLY A 85 -0.87 4.46 -10.11
C GLY A 85 -2.33 4.82 -9.88
N ALA A 86 -3.13 3.95 -9.25
CA ALA A 86 -4.51 4.24 -8.88
C ALA A 86 -4.75 4.00 -7.37
N ALA A 87 -5.23 5.03 -6.69
CA ALA A 87 -5.45 5.07 -5.25
C ALA A 87 -6.77 5.77 -4.94
N LEU A 88 -7.52 5.27 -3.97
CA LEU A 88 -8.66 5.95 -3.37
C LEU A 88 -8.25 7.29 -2.77
N SER A 89 -7.06 7.37 -2.17
CA SER A 89 -6.54 8.64 -1.63
C SER A 89 -6.41 9.75 -2.68
N PHE A 90 -6.31 9.42 -3.98
CA PHE A 90 -6.24 10.39 -5.07
C PHE A 90 -7.61 10.98 -5.45
N SER A 91 -8.70 10.38 -4.99
CA SER A 91 -10.03 10.93 -5.24
C SER A 91 -10.25 12.21 -4.45
N GLY A 92 -10.59 13.29 -5.17
CA GLY A 92 -11.14 14.52 -4.60
C GLY A 92 -12.65 14.44 -4.33
N ASN A 93 -13.29 13.31 -4.64
CA ASN A 93 -14.72 13.15 -4.53
C ASN A 93 -15.12 12.67 -3.12
N LYS A 94 -15.71 13.58 -2.36
CA LYS A 94 -16.17 13.32 -0.98
C LYS A 94 -17.25 12.25 -0.88
N GLN A 95 -17.88 11.83 -1.99
CA GLN A 95 -18.87 10.76 -1.95
C GLN A 95 -18.28 9.42 -1.47
N LEU A 96 -16.96 9.24 -1.62
CA LEU A 96 -16.28 8.03 -1.14
C LEU A 96 -15.89 8.12 0.35
N ASP A 97 -15.87 9.32 0.94
CA ASP A 97 -15.47 9.51 2.35
C ASP A 97 -16.38 8.73 3.32
N VAL A 98 -17.63 8.45 2.93
CA VAL A 98 -18.59 7.68 3.73
C VAL A 98 -18.14 6.25 4.01
N TYR A 99 -17.28 5.68 3.14
CA TYR A 99 -16.79 4.32 3.30
C TYR A 99 -15.53 4.25 4.17
N TYR A 100 -14.94 5.38 4.52
CA TYR A 100 -13.65 5.39 5.21
C TYR A 100 -13.84 5.50 6.71
N LYS A 101 -13.00 4.77 7.45
CA LYS A 101 -12.86 4.91 8.91
C LYS A 101 -11.48 5.46 9.21
N LYS A 102 -11.43 6.54 9.98
CA LYS A 102 -10.19 7.17 10.39
C LYS A 102 -9.51 6.39 11.51
N TRP A 103 -8.19 6.40 11.54
CA TRP A 103 -7.38 5.77 12.58
C TRP A 103 -7.79 6.22 13.99
N GLU A 104 -8.07 7.51 14.16
CA GLU A 104 -8.47 8.10 15.45
C GLU A 104 -9.81 7.55 15.99
N GLN A 105 -10.59 6.85 15.18
CA GLN A 105 -11.89 6.28 15.59
C GLN A 105 -11.76 4.90 16.24
N PHE A 106 -10.63 4.20 16.08
CA PHE A 106 -10.49 2.82 16.58
C PHE A 106 -9.10 2.45 17.11
N VAL A 107 -8.05 3.21 16.78
CA VAL A 107 -6.71 3.00 17.31
C VAL A 107 -6.63 3.53 18.75
N PRO A 108 -6.01 2.79 19.70
CA PRO A 108 -5.79 3.28 21.06
C PRO A 108 -5.07 4.62 21.08
N GLN A 109 -5.52 5.56 21.93
CA GLN A 109 -5.02 6.94 21.92
C GLN A 109 -3.50 7.05 22.13
N HIS A 110 -2.92 6.17 22.95
CA HIS A 110 -1.47 6.17 23.21
C HIS A 110 -0.64 5.64 22.04
N MET A 111 -1.27 4.98 21.05
CA MET A 111 -0.63 4.52 19.81
C MET A 111 -0.74 5.53 18.67
N LEU A 112 -1.57 6.57 18.82
CA LEU A 112 -1.67 7.62 17.81
C LEU A 112 -0.46 8.57 17.92
N THR A 113 0.14 8.93 16.78
CA THR A 113 1.12 10.02 16.74
C THR A 113 0.41 11.38 16.73
N GLY A 114 1.17 12.47 16.89
CA GLY A 114 0.64 13.83 16.80
C GLY A 114 0.19 14.25 15.40
N LYS A 115 0.42 13.44 14.37
CA LYS A 115 0.10 13.74 12.97
C LYS A 115 -0.54 12.54 12.29
N VAL A 116 -1.84 12.63 12.04
CA VAL A 116 -2.62 11.61 11.32
C VAL A 116 -3.31 12.26 10.11
N ARG A 117 -3.17 11.66 8.92
CA ARG A 117 -3.69 12.19 7.66
C ARG A 117 -4.82 11.35 7.08
N ASN A 118 -4.87 10.06 7.38
CA ASN A 118 -5.83 9.09 6.86
C ASN A 118 -5.87 9.03 5.32
N ARG A 119 -4.75 9.38 4.68
CA ARG A 119 -4.57 9.47 3.22
C ARG A 119 -3.09 9.41 2.87
N LEU A 120 -2.79 8.98 1.65
CA LEU A 120 -1.44 8.98 1.10
C LEU A 120 -0.87 10.41 1.02
N ILE A 121 0.28 10.64 1.66
CA ILE A 121 0.98 11.93 1.63
C ILE A 121 2.36 11.90 0.96
N GLU A 122 2.96 10.74 0.78
CA GLU A 122 4.21 10.50 0.02
C GLU A 122 4.44 8.98 -0.06
N ASN A 123 5.60 8.56 -0.54
CA ASN A 123 5.97 7.15 -0.59
C ASN A 123 6.08 6.51 0.81
N TYR A 124 5.93 5.19 0.85
CA TYR A 124 5.97 4.40 2.08
C TYR A 124 4.96 4.90 3.12
N CYS A 125 3.70 4.96 2.71
CA CYS A 125 2.63 5.57 3.47
C CYS A 125 1.35 4.72 3.34
N SER A 126 0.61 4.59 4.42
CA SER A 126 -0.78 4.12 4.39
C SER A 126 -1.74 5.22 3.96
N GLY A 127 -2.82 4.79 3.33
CA GLY A 127 -3.84 5.66 2.80
C GLY A 127 -5.16 5.49 3.56
N VAL A 128 -6.25 5.39 2.79
CA VAL A 128 -7.57 5.21 3.37
C VAL A 128 -7.72 3.80 3.94
N PHE A 129 -8.53 3.67 5.00
CA PHE A 129 -8.99 2.40 5.54
C PHE A 129 -10.51 2.28 5.37
N ILE A 130 -10.97 1.20 4.76
CA ILE A 130 -12.38 0.83 4.64
C ILE A 130 -12.66 -0.28 5.65
N PRO A 131 -13.51 -0.08 6.68
CA PRO A 131 -13.85 -1.15 7.61
C PRO A 131 -14.73 -2.22 6.94
N ALA A 132 -14.81 -3.41 7.52
CA ALA A 132 -15.39 -4.59 6.89
C ALA A 132 -16.84 -4.40 6.41
N GLU A 133 -17.66 -3.72 7.20
CA GLU A 133 -19.04 -3.38 6.85
C GLU A 133 -19.10 -2.46 5.61
N GLN A 134 -18.16 -1.52 5.50
CA GLN A 134 -18.11 -0.58 4.38
C GLN A 134 -17.48 -1.20 3.13
N VAL A 135 -16.66 -2.25 3.25
CA VAL A 135 -16.23 -3.06 2.10
C VAL A 135 -17.45 -3.70 1.45
N ALA A 136 -18.32 -4.32 2.24
CA ALA A 136 -19.54 -4.94 1.74
C ALA A 136 -20.50 -3.90 1.13
N GLN A 137 -20.67 -2.75 1.79
CA GLN A 137 -21.52 -1.67 1.30
C GLN A 137 -20.97 -1.05 0.01
N LEU A 138 -19.66 -0.86 -0.11
CA LEU A 138 -19.03 -0.31 -1.31
C LEU A 138 -19.27 -1.19 -2.53
N LEU A 139 -19.22 -2.52 -2.38
CA LEU A 139 -19.56 -3.46 -3.45
C LEU A 139 -21.02 -3.34 -3.88
N VAL A 140 -21.96 -3.29 -2.92
CA VAL A 140 -23.39 -3.09 -3.22
C VAL A 140 -23.61 -1.78 -3.97
N ASP A 141 -22.95 -0.71 -3.53
CA ASP A 141 -23.07 0.61 -4.12
C ASP A 141 -22.37 0.74 -5.47
N TYR A 142 -21.30 -0.01 -5.72
CA TYR A 142 -20.69 -0.11 -7.04
C TYR A 142 -21.67 -0.71 -8.06
N ASP A 143 -22.44 -1.74 -7.68
CA ASP A 143 -23.43 -2.34 -8.56
C ASP A 143 -24.70 -1.47 -8.70
N GLY A 144 -25.13 -0.84 -7.60
CA GLY A 144 -26.43 -0.18 -7.49
C GLY A 144 -26.44 1.35 -7.66
N ARG A 145 -25.30 2.05 -7.48
CA ARG A 145 -25.21 3.51 -7.53
C ARG A 145 -24.30 3.99 -8.66
N PRO A 146 -24.85 4.49 -9.78
CA PRO A 146 -24.06 4.92 -10.93
C PRO A 146 -22.97 5.95 -10.64
N SER A 147 -23.17 6.86 -9.67
CA SER A 147 -22.17 7.87 -9.31
C SER A 147 -20.95 7.27 -8.60
N VAL A 148 -21.14 6.23 -7.78
CA VAL A 148 -20.05 5.52 -7.11
C VAL A 148 -19.27 4.70 -8.11
N ARG A 149 -19.97 3.94 -8.96
CA ARG A 149 -19.34 3.17 -10.04
C ARG A 149 -18.51 4.07 -10.95
N SER A 150 -19.08 5.17 -11.44
CA SER A 150 -18.37 6.09 -12.33
C SER A 150 -17.11 6.68 -11.71
N GLU A 151 -17.12 6.95 -10.41
CA GLU A 151 -15.94 7.45 -9.70
C GLU A 151 -14.87 6.36 -9.54
N LEU A 152 -15.27 5.14 -9.14
CA LEU A 152 -14.34 4.03 -9.02
C LEU A 152 -13.75 3.63 -10.38
N ASP A 153 -14.56 3.55 -11.44
CA ASP A 153 -14.10 3.29 -12.81
C ASP A 153 -13.12 4.37 -13.31
N HIS A 154 -13.34 5.62 -12.90
CA HIS A 154 -12.45 6.73 -13.23
C HIS A 154 -11.10 6.62 -12.50
N ILE A 155 -11.12 6.39 -11.19
CA ILE A 155 -9.92 6.21 -10.36
C ILE A 155 -9.13 4.98 -10.85
N PHE A 156 -9.82 3.86 -11.06
CA PHE A 156 -9.25 2.57 -11.42
C PHE A 156 -9.44 2.22 -12.90
N SER A 157 -9.10 3.18 -13.76
CA SER A 157 -9.15 3.01 -15.22
C SER A 157 -8.12 2.00 -15.74
N GLU A 158 -8.21 1.68 -17.05
CA GLU A 158 -7.28 0.77 -17.76
C GLU A 158 -7.23 -0.64 -17.15
N GLY A 159 -8.38 -1.17 -16.76
CA GLY A 159 -8.50 -2.53 -16.21
C GLY A 159 -8.18 -2.67 -14.72
N ARG A 160 -7.66 -1.60 -14.08
CA ARG A 160 -7.34 -1.62 -12.63
C ARG A 160 -8.55 -1.89 -11.74
N ILE A 161 -9.75 -1.50 -12.20
CA ILE A 161 -10.99 -1.71 -11.46
C ILE A 161 -11.25 -3.19 -11.17
N ALA A 162 -10.88 -4.09 -12.08
CA ALA A 162 -11.03 -5.53 -11.87
C ALA A 162 -10.21 -6.01 -10.67
N ILE A 163 -8.97 -5.55 -10.53
CA ILE A 163 -8.08 -5.89 -9.41
C ILE A 163 -8.62 -5.28 -8.10
N PHE A 164 -9.10 -4.04 -8.15
CA PHE A 164 -9.68 -3.39 -6.97
C PHE A 164 -10.94 -4.11 -6.47
N LEU A 165 -11.85 -4.49 -7.38
CA LEU A 165 -13.03 -5.28 -7.04
C LEU A 165 -12.64 -6.66 -6.50
N LYS A 166 -11.61 -7.31 -7.08
CA LYS A 166 -11.08 -8.57 -6.55
C LYS A 166 -10.60 -8.43 -5.10
N ALA A 167 -9.92 -7.33 -4.78
CA ALA A 167 -9.50 -7.03 -3.41
C ALA A 167 -10.69 -6.86 -2.45
N LEU A 168 -11.73 -6.11 -2.89
CA LEU A 168 -12.96 -5.93 -2.12
C LEU A 168 -13.72 -7.25 -1.91
N HIS A 169 -13.83 -8.08 -2.94
CA HIS A 169 -14.48 -9.40 -2.83
C HIS A 169 -13.72 -10.31 -1.88
N TYR A 170 -12.39 -10.38 -1.99
CA TYR A 170 -11.54 -11.15 -1.09
C TYR A 170 -11.74 -10.72 0.37
N ALA A 171 -11.77 -9.42 0.64
CA ALA A 171 -12.00 -8.85 1.96
C ALA A 171 -13.42 -9.18 2.48
N LYS A 172 -14.45 -8.97 1.64
CA LYS A 172 -15.85 -9.26 1.98
C LYS A 172 -16.07 -10.72 2.37
N GLU A 173 -15.53 -11.66 1.59
CA GLU A 173 -15.67 -13.10 1.84
C GLU A 173 -15.10 -13.54 3.20
N ARG A 174 -14.14 -12.79 3.73
CA ARG A 174 -13.45 -13.05 5.00
C ARG A 174 -13.90 -12.14 6.13
N GLY A 175 -14.84 -11.23 5.90
CA GLY A 175 -15.27 -10.24 6.89
C GLY A 175 -14.16 -9.26 7.28
N LEU A 176 -13.28 -8.92 6.35
CA LEU A 176 -12.14 -8.03 6.57
C LEU A 176 -12.43 -6.62 6.04
N GLY A 177 -11.75 -5.63 6.62
CA GLY A 177 -11.61 -4.31 6.00
C GLY A 177 -10.57 -4.31 4.88
N LEU A 178 -10.26 -3.14 4.35
CA LEU A 178 -9.27 -2.94 3.30
C LEU A 178 -8.43 -1.70 3.59
N LEU A 179 -7.11 -1.88 3.73
CA LEU A 179 -6.15 -0.82 3.95
C LEU A 179 -5.37 -0.51 2.67
N GLU A 180 -5.36 0.74 2.24
CA GLU A 180 -4.51 1.24 1.17
C GLU A 180 -3.09 1.54 1.69
N ALA A 181 -2.06 1.25 0.91
CA ALA A 181 -0.69 1.67 1.17
C ALA A 181 0.11 1.88 -0.11
N THR A 182 1.23 2.60 -0.02
CA THR A 182 2.16 2.79 -1.13
C THR A 182 3.48 2.06 -0.89
N GLU A 183 4.07 1.54 -1.97
CA GLU A 183 5.37 0.90 -2.04
C GLU A 183 5.59 -0.25 -1.05
N VAL A 184 4.55 -0.95 -0.58
CA VAL A 184 4.75 -2.23 0.15
C VAL A 184 5.36 -3.28 -0.77
N VAL A 185 5.00 -3.24 -2.05
CA VAL A 185 5.59 -4.01 -3.14
C VAL A 185 6.03 -3.07 -4.25
N GLU A 186 7.16 -3.38 -4.89
CA GLU A 186 7.79 -2.61 -5.94
C GLU A 186 8.07 -3.54 -7.12
N PRO A 187 7.07 -3.79 -7.98
CA PRO A 187 7.22 -4.72 -9.10
C PRO A 187 8.23 -4.21 -10.13
N GLN A 188 9.00 -5.13 -10.69
CA GLN A 188 9.85 -4.84 -11.85
C GLN A 188 9.16 -5.31 -13.14
N PRO A 189 8.54 -4.41 -13.92
CA PRO A 189 7.68 -4.81 -15.03
C PRO A 189 8.44 -5.51 -16.16
N LEU A 190 9.75 -5.26 -16.30
CA LEU A 190 10.58 -5.91 -17.32
C LEU A 190 11.02 -7.33 -16.91
N ASP A 191 11.10 -7.60 -15.62
CA ASP A 191 11.36 -8.92 -15.05
C ASP A 191 10.75 -9.00 -13.66
N LEU A 192 9.57 -9.61 -13.57
CA LEU A 192 8.84 -9.68 -12.30
C LEU A 192 9.58 -10.48 -11.22
N ASN A 193 10.58 -11.30 -11.58
CA ASN A 193 11.40 -12.02 -10.60
C ASN A 193 12.36 -11.10 -9.83
N GLU A 194 12.67 -9.93 -10.40
CA GLU A 194 13.49 -8.88 -9.78
C GLU A 194 12.64 -7.90 -8.93
N SER A 195 11.34 -8.19 -8.77
CA SER A 195 10.44 -7.40 -7.92
C SER A 195 10.85 -7.46 -6.46
N LYS A 196 10.61 -6.37 -5.73
CA LYS A 196 10.92 -6.27 -4.30
C LYS A 196 9.67 -6.06 -3.47
N SER A 197 9.70 -6.47 -2.22
CA SER A 197 8.64 -6.17 -1.26
C SER A 197 9.23 -6.00 0.14
N TYR A 198 8.62 -5.11 0.91
CA TYR A 198 8.83 -5.02 2.36
C TYR A 198 8.12 -6.13 3.12
N SER A 199 7.16 -6.78 2.46
CA SER A 199 6.36 -7.85 3.00
C SER A 199 6.70 -9.19 2.33
N ASN A 200 5.80 -10.18 2.45
CA ASN A 200 5.93 -11.43 1.71
C ASN A 200 5.48 -11.25 0.26
N LEU A 201 6.43 -11.34 -0.68
CA LEU A 201 6.12 -11.17 -2.11
C LEU A 201 5.20 -12.28 -2.64
N SER A 202 5.28 -13.48 -2.07
CA SER A 202 4.42 -14.62 -2.44
C SER A 202 2.94 -14.40 -2.09
N ASN A 203 2.65 -13.45 -1.19
CA ASN A 203 1.29 -13.05 -0.84
C ASN A 203 0.76 -11.91 -1.74
N CYS A 204 1.57 -11.33 -2.63
CA CYS A 204 1.07 -10.38 -3.61
C CYS A 204 0.27 -11.12 -4.69
N ASP A 205 -1.00 -10.76 -4.88
CA ASP A 205 -1.79 -11.25 -6.00
C ASP A 205 -1.12 -10.89 -7.33
N GLN A 206 -1.08 -11.85 -8.26
CA GLN A 206 -0.29 -11.75 -9.49
C GLN A 206 -0.93 -10.90 -10.58
N GLU A 207 -2.26 -10.71 -10.57
CA GLU A 207 -2.96 -10.01 -11.65
C GLU A 207 -2.55 -8.54 -11.74
N GLY A 208 -2.31 -7.89 -10.60
CA GLY A 208 -1.83 -6.52 -10.54
C GLY A 208 -0.46 -6.31 -11.21
N PRO A 209 0.59 -7.01 -10.76
CA PRO A 209 1.91 -6.91 -11.36
C PRO A 209 1.93 -7.31 -12.84
N LEU A 210 1.14 -8.31 -13.23
CA LEU A 210 0.99 -8.72 -14.64
C LEU A 210 0.34 -7.63 -15.49
N LEU A 211 -0.72 -6.97 -14.99
CA LEU A 211 -1.32 -5.83 -15.67
C LEU A 211 -0.30 -4.69 -15.85
N TYR A 212 0.50 -4.40 -14.80
CA TYR A 212 1.54 -3.38 -14.91
C TYR A 212 2.61 -3.76 -15.95
N GLN A 213 3.08 -4.99 -15.95
CA GLN A 213 4.02 -5.51 -16.95
C GLN A 213 3.45 -5.36 -18.37
N GLN A 214 2.20 -5.76 -18.59
CA GLN A 214 1.54 -5.63 -19.89
C GLN A 214 1.50 -4.16 -20.36
N MET A 215 1.09 -3.24 -19.47
CA MET A 215 1.02 -1.81 -19.79
C MET A 215 2.40 -1.20 -20.04
N ALA A 216 3.45 -1.65 -19.33
CA ALA A 216 4.82 -1.23 -19.56
C ALA A 216 5.33 -1.66 -20.95
N PHE A 217 5.06 -2.90 -21.38
CA PHE A 217 5.43 -3.37 -22.71
C PHE A 217 4.68 -2.64 -23.83
N ILE A 218 3.39 -2.33 -23.64
CA ILE A 218 2.62 -1.50 -24.58
C ILE A 218 3.27 -0.11 -24.71
N GLN A 219 3.60 0.53 -23.59
CA GLN A 219 4.22 1.85 -23.58
C GLN A 219 5.60 1.85 -24.27
N ILE A 220 6.40 0.80 -24.10
CA ILE A 220 7.68 0.64 -24.78
C ILE A 220 7.47 0.51 -26.30
N GLY A 221 6.53 -0.34 -26.72
CA GLY A 221 6.20 -0.51 -28.14
C GLY A 221 5.71 0.78 -28.80
N ASP A 222 4.89 1.56 -28.11
CA ASP A 222 4.43 2.87 -28.59
C ASP A 222 5.59 3.87 -28.78
N ILE A 223 6.59 3.83 -27.89
CA ILE A 223 7.80 4.66 -27.99
C ILE A 223 8.66 4.22 -29.18
N GLU A 224 8.84 2.92 -29.38
CA GLU A 224 9.58 2.35 -30.52
C GLU A 224 8.97 2.79 -31.86
N GLN A 225 7.64 2.68 -31.99
CA GLN A 225 6.92 3.10 -33.21
C GLN A 225 7.06 4.60 -33.50
N ARG A 226 7.00 5.46 -32.47
CA ARG A 226 7.15 6.91 -32.64
C ARG A 226 8.56 7.32 -33.04
N ASN A 227 9.57 6.57 -32.63
CA ASN A 227 10.98 6.91 -32.83
C ASN A 227 11.61 6.28 -34.09
N ASN A 228 10.87 5.49 -34.88
CA ASN A 228 11.40 4.76 -36.04
C ASN A 228 12.67 3.92 -35.71
N THR A 229 12.79 3.48 -34.47
CA THR A 229 13.90 2.65 -33.99
C THR A 229 13.47 1.19 -34.01
N SER A 230 14.24 0.34 -34.69
CA SER A 230 13.96 -1.10 -34.82
C SER A 230 14.54 -1.90 -33.65
N GLY A 231 13.70 -2.41 -32.74
CA GLY A 231 14.09 -3.42 -31.74
C GLY A 231 15.25 -3.03 -30.80
N PRO A 232 15.96 -4.02 -30.20
CA PRO A 232 16.27 -4.24 -28.78
C PRO A 232 16.99 -3.12 -27.99
N ASP A 233 17.37 -2.03 -28.63
CA ASP A 233 18.19 -0.94 -28.07
C ASP A 233 17.46 -0.13 -26.99
N ILE A 234 16.13 -0.05 -27.01
CA ILE A 234 15.38 0.67 -25.97
C ILE A 234 15.33 -0.17 -24.69
N LEU A 235 14.98 -1.46 -24.77
CA LEU A 235 14.91 -2.37 -23.62
C LEU A 235 16.24 -2.46 -22.85
N GLN A 236 17.38 -2.41 -23.56
CA GLN A 236 18.71 -2.42 -22.93
C GLN A 236 19.05 -1.11 -22.20
N ASN A 237 18.36 -0.01 -22.51
CA ASN A 237 18.63 1.33 -22.00
C ASN A 237 17.53 1.91 -21.11
N VAL A 238 16.39 1.22 -20.92
CA VAL A 238 15.34 1.67 -19.99
C VAL A 238 15.85 1.55 -18.54
N LYS A 239 16.23 2.69 -17.95
CA LYS A 239 16.39 2.81 -16.50
C LYS A 239 15.09 3.31 -15.88
N ILE A 240 14.49 2.48 -15.02
CA ILE A 240 13.36 2.89 -14.19
C ILE A 240 13.91 3.69 -13.00
N GLU A 241 13.95 5.02 -13.11
CA GLU A 241 14.44 5.91 -12.04
C GLU A 241 13.32 6.38 -11.11
N LYS A 242 13.25 5.87 -9.89
CA LYS A 242 12.27 6.35 -8.88
C LYS A 242 12.51 7.83 -8.57
N VAL A 243 11.52 8.67 -8.87
CA VAL A 243 11.47 10.05 -8.38
C VAL A 243 10.66 10.06 -7.09
N GLN A 244 11.23 10.57 -5.99
CA GLN A 244 10.44 10.90 -4.80
C GLN A 244 9.55 12.08 -5.14
N VAL A 245 8.28 11.81 -5.40
CA VAL A 245 7.28 12.86 -5.68
C VAL A 245 6.54 13.12 -4.38
N GLN A 246 6.61 14.36 -3.88
CA GLN A 246 5.59 14.82 -2.93
C GLN A 246 4.32 15.10 -3.74
N PRO A 247 3.14 14.61 -3.32
CA PRO A 247 1.90 15.02 -3.95
C PRO A 247 1.82 16.55 -3.91
N ALA A 248 1.55 17.17 -5.05
CA ALA A 248 1.57 18.61 -5.20
C ALA A 248 0.63 19.26 -4.16
N HIS A 249 1.21 19.91 -3.14
CA HIS A 249 0.43 20.64 -2.17
C HIS A 249 -0.16 21.89 -2.81
N MET A 250 -1.48 22.04 -2.62
CA MET A 250 -2.16 23.32 -2.65
C MET A 250 -1.32 24.38 -1.91
N THR A 251 -1.17 25.51 -2.57
CA THR A 251 -0.45 26.72 -2.17
C THR A 251 -0.49 27.00 -0.66
N THR A 252 0.69 27.12 -0.04
CA THR A 252 0.99 28.21 0.91
C THR A 252 2.49 28.32 1.13
N THR A 253 2.98 29.55 1.02
CA THR A 253 4.35 30.00 1.21
C THR A 253 4.84 29.74 2.64
N GLY A 254 5.99 29.08 2.78
CA GLY A 254 6.70 28.95 4.05
C GLY A 254 7.90 28.04 3.91
N SER A 255 9.10 28.62 3.96
CA SER A 255 10.38 27.92 3.98
C SER A 255 10.44 26.84 5.07
N THR A 256 10.71 25.59 4.71
CA THR A 256 11.09 24.55 5.68
C THR A 256 12.25 23.72 5.16
N GLU A 257 13.31 23.74 5.97
CA GLU A 257 14.52 22.92 5.88
C GLU A 257 14.20 21.44 5.73
N THR A 258 14.89 20.79 4.80
CA THR A 258 14.89 19.35 4.60
C THR A 258 15.67 18.66 5.73
N ARG A 259 14.99 18.33 6.84
CA ARG A 259 15.53 17.34 7.78
C ARG A 259 15.47 15.96 7.14
N LYS A 260 16.65 15.45 6.75
CA LYS A 260 16.87 14.06 6.36
C LYS A 260 16.30 13.13 7.43
N TYR A 261 15.29 12.33 7.05
CA TYR A 261 14.78 11.21 7.83
C TYR A 261 15.96 10.35 8.31
N LYS A 262 16.05 10.08 9.62
CA LYS A 262 17.06 9.21 10.24
C LYS A 262 16.83 7.71 9.94
N GLY A 263 16.14 7.37 8.85
CA GLY A 263 15.72 6.00 8.51
C GLY A 263 16.73 5.15 7.72
N LYS A 264 17.97 5.61 7.51
CA LYS A 264 18.95 4.86 6.68
C LYS A 264 19.26 3.44 7.20
N GLY A 265 19.13 3.20 8.51
CA GLY A 265 19.33 1.87 9.10
C GLY A 265 18.13 0.94 8.97
N PHE A 266 16.91 1.48 9.13
CA PHE A 266 15.64 0.76 9.03
C PHE A 266 15.45 0.17 7.62
N TRP A 267 15.54 1.01 6.59
CA TRP A 267 15.36 0.56 5.20
C TRP A 267 16.41 -0.49 4.81
N LYS A 268 17.65 -0.34 5.28
CA LYS A 268 18.72 -1.30 4.99
C LYS A 268 18.47 -2.67 5.64
N ARG A 269 17.83 -2.73 6.80
CA ARG A 269 17.50 -4.01 7.48
C ARG A 269 16.33 -4.74 6.82
N LEU A 270 15.31 -4.02 6.36
CA LEU A 270 14.17 -4.64 5.66
C LEU A 270 14.51 -5.12 4.24
N PHE A 271 15.48 -4.48 3.58
CA PHE A 271 15.87 -4.80 2.21
C PHE A 271 17.09 -5.72 2.06
N GLY A 272 17.98 -5.79 3.07
CA GLY A 272 19.32 -6.37 2.91
C GLY A 272 20.27 -5.42 2.20
#